data_AF-A0A853IE41-F1
#
_entry.id   AF-A0A853IE41-F1
#
_cell.length_a   1.000
_cell.length_b   1.000
_cell.length_c   1.000
_cell.angle_alpha   90.00
_cell.angle_beta   90.00
_cell.angle_gamma   90.00
#
_symmetry.space_group_name_H-M   'P 1'
#
loop_
_entity.id
_entity.type
_entity.pdbx_description
1 polymer ?
#
loop_
_entity_poly.entity_id
_entity_poly.type
_entity_poly.pdbx_seq_one_letter_code
_entity_poly.pdbx_strand_id
1 'polypeptide(L)'
;MPSFILEIAGWLPAIVFPVATFLQLWVVLKNRSGAGVSKTTWLLFGIANIGLYIYAEKYDSIQSIIGMLFTAALDFLIVIFAWLFGKQLTAQEQQALTPELSR
;
A
#
# COMPACT_ATOMS: atom_id res chain seq x y z
N MET A 1 -0.20 -4.74 34.17
CA MET A 1 -1.33 -4.59 33.23
C MET A 1 -1.98 -5.95 33.03
N PRO A 2 -3.30 -6.06 32.81
CA PRO A 2 -3.94 -7.35 32.55
C PRO A 2 -3.32 -8.01 31.31
N SER A 3 -2.91 -9.28 31.42
CA SER A 3 -2.25 -10.06 30.36
C SER A 3 -3.02 -10.06 29.03
N PHE A 4 -4.34 -10.10 29.10
CA PHE A 4 -5.26 -10.02 27.97
C PHE A 4 -5.06 -8.78 27.07
N ILE A 5 -4.75 -7.62 27.66
CA ILE A 5 -4.58 -6.38 26.89
C ILE A 5 -3.33 -6.46 26.02
N LEU A 6 -2.25 -7.08 26.51
CA LEU A 6 -0.99 -7.23 25.77
C LEU A 6 -1.12 -8.23 24.63
N GLU A 7 -1.86 -9.33 24.84
CA GLU A 7 -2.12 -10.32 23.79
C GLU A 7 -2.92 -9.72 22.63
N ILE A 8 -4.01 -9.01 22.93
CA ILE A 8 -4.80 -8.32 21.91
C ILE A 8 -4.00 -7.21 21.25
N ALA A 9 -3.23 -6.43 22.01
CA ALA A 9 -2.42 -5.34 21.46
C ALA A 9 -1.37 -5.82 20.45
N GLY A 10 -0.89 -7.07 20.56
CA GLY A 10 0.00 -7.67 19.55
C GLY A 10 -0.73 -8.09 18.28
N TRP A 11 -1.92 -8.69 18.42
CA TRP A 11 -2.71 -9.18 17.28
C TRP A 11 -3.42 -8.08 16.52
N LEU A 12 -3.84 -7.02 17.21
CA LEU A 12 -4.60 -5.92 16.61
C LEU A 12 -3.87 -5.27 15.42
N PRO A 13 -2.63 -4.76 15.54
CA PRO A 13 -1.92 -4.18 14.39
C PRO A 13 -1.59 -5.23 13.33
N ALA A 14 -1.30 -6.48 13.74
CA ALA A 14 -0.98 -7.57 12.84
C ALA A 14 -2.14 -8.01 11.93
N ILE A 15 -3.37 -7.62 12.25
CA ILE A 15 -4.57 -7.87 11.43
C ILE A 15 -5.05 -6.58 10.77
N VAL A 16 -5.16 -5.50 11.53
CA VAL A 16 -5.75 -4.25 11.04
C VAL A 16 -4.92 -3.63 9.92
N PHE A 17 -3.58 -3.58 10.05
CA PHE A 17 -2.74 -2.98 9.02
C PHE A 17 -2.77 -3.76 7.70
N PRO A 18 -2.54 -5.09 7.66
CA PRO A 18 -2.65 -5.83 6.41
C PRO A 18 -4.01 -5.72 5.74
N VAL A 19 -5.10 -5.78 6.51
CA VAL A 19 -6.46 -5.69 5.96
C VAL A 19 -6.72 -4.31 5.37
N ALA A 20 -6.36 -3.25 6.08
CA ALA A 20 -6.52 -1.87 5.59
C ALA A 20 -5.70 -1.64 4.30
N THR A 21 -4.43 -2.06 4.28
CA THR A 21 -3.57 -1.93 3.11
C THR A 21 -4.10 -2.77 1.94
N PHE A 22 -4.58 -3.98 2.19
CA PHE A 22 -5.20 -4.82 1.15
C PHE A 22 -6.43 -4.15 0.54
N LEU A 23 -7.31 -3.56 1.36
CA LEU A 23 -8.48 -2.83 0.85
C LEU A 23 -8.07 -1.62 0.01
N GLN A 24 -7.03 -0.88 0.40
CA GLN A 24 -6.49 0.20 -0.43
C GLN A 24 -5.99 -0.32 -1.79
N LEU A 25 -5.22 -1.41 -1.79
CA LEU A 25 -4.72 -2.03 -3.01
C LEU A 25 -5.88 -2.48 -3.90
N TRP A 26 -6.91 -3.08 -3.32
CA TRP A 26 -8.12 -3.48 -4.03
C TRP A 26 -8.81 -2.30 -4.71
N VAL A 27 -8.92 -1.15 -4.04
CA VAL A 27 -9.50 0.08 -4.62
C VAL A 27 -8.67 0.55 -5.82
N VAL A 28 -7.34 0.58 -5.72
CA VAL A 28 -6.44 0.96 -6.82
C VAL A 28 -6.61 0.03 -8.02
N LEU A 29 -6.67 -1.28 -7.78
CA LEU A 29 -6.84 -2.30 -8.82
C LEU A 29 -8.23 -2.24 -9.47
N LYS A 30 -9.29 -2.13 -8.67
CA LYS A 30 -10.68 -2.08 -9.13
C LYS A 30 -10.94 -0.84 -9.97
N ASN A 31 -10.48 0.32 -9.51
CA ASN A 31 -10.70 1.58 -10.21
C ASN A 31 -9.69 1.81 -11.34
N ARG A 32 -8.67 0.94 -11.47
CA ARG A 32 -7.55 1.10 -12.43
C ARG A 32 -6.99 2.53 -12.40
N SER A 33 -6.89 3.11 -11.21
CA SER A 33 -6.48 4.49 -11.02
C SER A 33 -5.66 4.66 -9.75
N GLY A 34 -4.55 5.38 -9.86
CA GLY A 34 -3.75 5.85 -8.73
C GLY A 34 -4.13 7.24 -8.26
N ALA A 35 -5.25 7.82 -8.73
CA ALA A 35 -5.69 9.15 -8.33
C ALA A 35 -6.00 9.19 -6.82
N GLY A 36 -5.53 10.24 -6.14
CA GLY A 36 -5.68 10.39 -4.69
C GLY A 36 -4.73 9.53 -3.83
N VAL A 37 -3.90 8.69 -4.46
CA VAL A 37 -2.94 7.83 -3.74
C VAL A 37 -1.56 8.47 -3.71
N SER A 38 -1.08 8.83 -2.51
CA SER A 38 0.27 9.36 -2.33
C SER A 38 1.33 8.26 -2.44
N LYS A 39 1.99 8.18 -3.58
CA LYS A 39 3.01 7.15 -3.90
C LYS A 39 4.18 7.20 -2.92
N THR A 40 4.63 8.40 -2.56
CA THR A 40 5.70 8.60 -1.58
C THR A 40 5.31 8.09 -0.21
N THR A 41 4.07 8.33 0.23
CA THR A 41 3.58 7.85 1.53
C THR A 41 3.59 6.32 1.60
N TRP A 42 3.05 5.64 0.58
CA TRP A 42 3.03 4.18 0.54
C TRP A 42 4.44 3.59 0.41
N LEU A 43 5.34 4.24 -0.32
CA LEU A 43 6.74 3.83 -0.39
C LEU A 43 7.43 3.90 0.99
N LEU A 44 7.23 5.00 1.71
CA LEU A 44 7.79 5.19 3.05
C LEU A 44 7.19 4.21 4.06
N PHE A 45 5.90 3.90 3.97
CA PHE A 45 5.30 2.86 4.81
C PHE A 45 5.87 1.47 4.54
N GLY A 46 6.09 1.11 3.28
CA GLY A 46 6.75 -0.16 2.93
C GLY A 46 8.14 -0.27 3.55
N ILE A 47 8.95 0.79 3.45
CA ILE A 47 10.28 0.86 4.09
C ILE A 47 10.17 0.79 5.61
N ALA A 48 9.22 1.53 6.20
CA ALA A 48 9.01 1.54 7.65
C ALA A 48 8.59 0.16 8.18
N ASN A 49 7.74 -0.57 7.47
CA ASN A 49 7.31 -1.91 7.84
C ASN A 49 8.48 -2.93 7.78
N ILE A 50 9.37 -2.81 6.79
CA ILE A 50 10.62 -3.60 6.77
C ILE A 50 11.51 -3.23 7.97
N GLY A 51 11.69 -1.93 8.23
CA GLY A 51 12.48 -1.46 9.37
C GLY A 51 11.91 -1.94 10.70
N LEU A 52 10.59 -1.96 10.85
CA LEU A 52 9.90 -2.42 12.04
C LEU A 52 10.07 -3.93 12.24
N TYR A 53 10.04 -4.71 11.16
CA TYR A 53 10.29 -6.15 11.21
C TYR A 53 11.71 -6.46 11.73
N ILE A 54 12.72 -5.72 11.24
CA ILE A 54 14.11 -5.84 11.71
C ILE A 54 14.21 -5.40 13.18
N TYR A 55 13.63 -4.25 13.52
CA TYR A 55 13.66 -3.69 14.87
C TYR A 55 12.96 -4.58 15.91
N ALA A 56 11.89 -5.27 15.54
CA ALA A 56 11.13 -6.11 16.45
C ALA A 56 11.86 -7.41 16.82
N GLU A 57 12.87 -7.84 16.04
CA GLU A 57 13.67 -9.07 16.23
C GLU A 57 12.84 -10.36 16.39
N LYS A 58 11.57 -10.34 15.96
CA LYS A 58 10.62 -11.46 16.04
C LYS A 58 10.45 -12.13 14.69
N TYR A 59 11.57 -12.58 14.11
CA TYR A 59 11.63 -13.07 12.74
C TYR A 59 10.73 -14.29 12.48
N ASP A 60 10.62 -15.20 13.44
CA ASP A 60 9.79 -16.41 13.32
C ASP A 60 8.33 -16.21 13.71
N SER A 61 7.95 -14.99 14.15
CA SER A 61 6.58 -14.71 14.58
C SER A 61 5.68 -14.47 13.38
N ILE A 62 4.61 -15.27 13.26
CA ILE A 62 3.58 -15.06 12.23
C ILE A 62 2.97 -13.66 12.31
N GLN A 63 2.84 -13.09 13.52
CA GLN A 63 2.32 -11.75 13.72
C GLN A 63 3.23 -10.68 13.11
N SER A 64 4.56 -10.84 13.23
CA SER A 64 5.52 -9.90 12.65
C SER A 64 5.66 -10.10 11.15
N ILE A 65 5.65 -11.35 10.66
CA ILE A 65 5.68 -11.63 9.21
C ILE A 65 4.43 -11.04 8.52
N ILE A 66 3.23 -11.34 9.03
CA ILE A 66 1.98 -10.86 8.42
C ILE A 66 1.80 -9.36 8.66
N GLY A 67 1.97 -8.90 9.91
CA GLY A 67 1.73 -7.52 10.28
C GLY A 67 2.71 -6.53 9.65
N MET A 68 3.93 -6.97 9.33
CA MET A 68 5.00 -6.09 8.87
C MET A 68 5.46 -6.44 7.45
N LEU A 69 6.02 -7.63 7.20
CA LEU A 69 6.56 -7.96 5.87
C LEU A 69 5.48 -8.07 4.80
N PHE A 70 4.37 -8.75 5.09
CA PHE A 70 3.26 -8.84 4.15
C PHE A 70 2.61 -7.47 3.92
N THR A 71 2.41 -6.67 4.98
CA THR A 71 1.96 -5.28 4.84
C THR A 71 2.90 -4.47 3.95
N ALA A 72 4.22 -4.57 4.14
CA ALA A 72 5.22 -3.89 3.32
C ALA A 72 5.11 -4.29 1.84
N ALA A 73 4.91 -5.58 1.56
CA ALA A 73 4.71 -6.05 0.19
C ALA A 73 3.45 -5.42 -0.43
N LEU A 74 2.34 -5.33 0.31
CA LEU A 74 1.13 -4.65 -0.16
C LEU A 74 1.37 -3.16 -0.39
N ASP A 75 2.11 -2.49 0.49
CA ASP A 75 2.47 -1.06 0.36
C ASP A 75 3.21 -0.81 -0.97
N PHE A 76 4.21 -1.65 -1.29
CA PHE A 76 4.93 -1.53 -2.55
C PHE A 76 4.06 -1.87 -3.76
N LEU A 77 3.16 -2.84 -3.67
CA LEU A 77 2.19 -3.13 -4.73
C LEU A 77 1.29 -1.92 -5.00
N ILE A 78 0.83 -1.21 -3.96
CA ILE A 78 0.06 0.03 -4.12
C ILE A 78 0.87 1.06 -4.93
N VAL A 79 2.15 1.27 -4.60
CA VAL A 79 3.02 2.20 -5.33
C VAL A 79 3.15 1.79 -6.80
N ILE A 80 3.43 0.51 -7.06
CA ILE A 80 3.59 -0.03 -8.41
C ILE A 80 2.32 0.21 -9.23
N PHE A 81 1.14 -0.17 -8.72
CA PHE A 81 -0.11 0.00 -9.44
C PHE A 81 -0.53 1.47 -9.56
N ALA A 82 -0.27 2.29 -8.54
CA ALA A 82 -0.53 3.73 -8.61
C ALA A 82 0.37 4.43 -9.65
N TRP A 83 1.57 3.91 -9.92
CA TRP A 83 2.40 4.37 -11.06
C TRP A 83 1.89 3.85 -12.40
N LEU A 84 1.58 2.55 -12.49
CA LEU A 84 1.10 1.95 -13.74
C LEU A 84 -0.19 2.60 -14.25
N PHE A 85 -1.15 2.85 -13.36
CA PHE A 85 -2.42 3.49 -13.73
C PHE A 85 -2.31 5.00 -13.87
N GLY A 86 -1.34 5.65 -13.22
CA GLY A 86 -1.10 7.09 -13.38
C GLY A 86 -0.68 7.48 -14.81
N LYS A 87 -0.12 6.56 -15.60
CA LYS A 87 0.26 6.82 -17.00
C LYS A 87 -0.93 6.90 -17.97
N GLN A 88 -2.13 6.45 -17.57
CA GLN A 88 -3.26 6.34 -18.49
C GLN A 88 -3.96 7.68 -18.79
N LEU A 89 -3.89 8.66 -17.88
CA LEU A 89 -4.48 10.00 -18.11
C LEU A 89 -3.80 10.78 -19.23
N THR A 90 -2.49 10.58 -19.44
CA THR A 90 -1.73 11.33 -20.46
C THR A 90 -2.17 10.98 -21.89
N ALA A 91 -2.63 9.74 -22.13
CA ALA A 91 -3.04 9.30 -23.46
C ALA A 91 -4.39 9.89 -23.90
N GLN A 92 -5.33 10.08 -22.98
CA GLN A 92 -6.64 10.66 -23.27
C GLN A 92 -6.60 12.19 -23.38
N GLU A 93 -5.80 12.86 -22.54
CA GLU A 93 -5.55 14.31 -22.64
C GLU A 93 -4.84 14.68 -23.96
N GLN A 94 -3.85 13.89 -24.39
CA GLN A 94 -3.19 14.09 -25.69
C GLN A 94 -4.14 13.92 -26.88
N GLN A 95 -5.11 13.01 -26.79
CA GLN A 95 -6.11 12.79 -27.83
C GLN A 95 -7.22 13.86 -27.82
N ALA A 96 -7.49 14.50 -26.68
CA ALA A 96 -8.41 15.64 -26.57
C ALA A 96 -7.80 16.96 -27.07
N LEU A 97 -6.46 17.11 -27.05
CA LEU A 97 -5.74 18.32 -27.49
C LEU A 97 -5.32 18.31 -28.97
N THR A 98 -5.39 17.16 -29.65
CA THR A 98 -5.00 17.01 -31.06
C THR A 98 -6.08 17.18 -32.15
N PRO A 99 -7.41 17.23 -31.89
CA PRO A 99 -8.37 17.37 -32.99
C PRO A 99 -8.36 18.78 -33.62
N GLU A 100 -7.86 19.80 -32.92
CA GLU A 100 -7.87 21.20 -33.39
C GLU A 100 -6.72 21.53 -34.36
N LEU A 101 -5.63 20.76 -34.41
CA LEU A 101 -4.47 21.09 -35.26
C LEU A 101 -4.56 20.55 -36.70
N SER A 102 -5.70 19.97 -37.06
CA SER A 102 -5.94 19.32 -38.37
C SER A 102 -7.09 19.94 -39.18
N ARG A 103 -7.62 21.08 -38.75
CA ARG A 103 -8.56 21.92 -39.51
C ARG A 103 -7.91 23.25 -39.86
#